data_AF-A0A060VU22-F1
#
_entry.id   AF-A0A060VU22-F1
#
_cell.length_a   1.000
_cell.length_b   1.000
_cell.length_c   1.000
_cell.angle_alpha   90.00
_cell.angle_beta   90.00
_cell.angle_gamma   90.00
#
_symmetry.space_group_name_H-M   'P 1'
#
loop_
_entity.id
_entity.type
_entity.pdbx_description
1 polymer ?
#
loop_
_entity_poly.entity_id
_entity_poly.type
_entity_poly.pdbx_seq_one_letter_code
_entity_poly.pdbx_strand_id
1 'polypeptide(L)'
;MAHWDYFGIQWKSYLEKRGILDGKSKPQFPDFYGVKERESFYRAVSFKGCGGASGHDAPMIAYDALLRAGDSWVELANHGFFHGGDSDSTAVIAAAWWGALFGFRGVPEINYQRLEYRDRLSKLGERLYKLRGKHLGSLKE
;
A
#
# COMPACT_ATOMS: atom_id res chain seq x y z
N MET A 1 -10.81 7.17 -24.77
CA MET A 1 -9.50 6.50 -24.66
C MET A 1 -8.44 7.37 -23.98
N ALA A 2 -8.44 8.70 -24.15
CA ALA A 2 -7.40 9.61 -23.63
C ALA A 2 -7.11 9.61 -22.11
N HIS A 3 -7.97 9.02 -21.27
CA HIS A 3 -7.77 8.96 -19.81
C HIS A 3 -7.26 7.60 -19.31
N TRP A 4 -7.33 6.55 -20.12
CA TRP A 4 -6.90 5.21 -19.73
C TRP A 4 -5.38 5.14 -19.56
N ASP A 5 -4.66 5.78 -20.49
CA ASP A 5 -3.20 5.72 -20.54
C ASP A 5 -2.54 6.39 -19.34
N TYR A 6 -3.22 7.37 -18.71
CA TYR A 6 -2.66 8.10 -17.57
C TYR A 6 -2.22 7.14 -16.46
N PHE A 7 -3.09 6.23 -16.02
CA PHE A 7 -2.75 5.27 -14.96
C PHE A 7 -1.56 4.40 -15.35
N GLY A 8 -1.59 3.84 -16.57
CA GLY A 8 -0.53 2.95 -17.06
C GLY A 8 0.82 3.65 -17.20
N ILE A 9 0.84 4.90 -17.67
CA ILE A 9 2.05 5.71 -17.82
C ILE A 9 2.65 6.03 -16.45
N GLN A 10 1.84 6.44 -15.46
CA GLN A 10 2.33 6.75 -14.11
C GLN A 10 2.96 5.52 -13.45
N TRP A 11 2.29 4.37 -13.54
CA TRP A 11 2.82 3.11 -12.99
C TRP A 11 4.08 2.65 -13.69
N LYS A 12 4.12 2.70 -15.03
CA LYS A 12 5.34 2.36 -15.78
C LYS A 12 6.52 3.24 -15.36
N SER A 13 6.33 4.55 -15.31
CA SER A 13 7.35 5.52 -14.88
C SER A 13 7.86 5.24 -13.47
N TYR A 14 6.96 4.96 -12.52
CA TYR A 14 7.32 4.57 -11.16
C TYR A 14 8.15 3.28 -11.11
N LEU A 15 7.72 2.23 -11.82
CA LEU A 15 8.41 0.94 -11.83
C LEU A 15 9.80 1.05 -12.46
N GLU A 16 9.95 1.85 -13.52
CA GLU A 16 11.25 2.18 -14.12
C GLU A 16 12.13 2.93 -13.13
N LYS A 17 11.59 3.95 -12.44
CA LYS A 17 12.31 4.74 -11.42
C LYS A 17 12.80 3.87 -10.26
N ARG A 18 12.08 2.82 -9.90
CA ARG A 18 12.49 1.84 -8.88
C ARG A 18 13.31 0.68 -9.43
N GLY A 19 13.52 0.60 -10.75
CA GLY A 19 14.28 -0.46 -11.39
C GLY A 19 13.61 -1.85 -11.32
N ILE A 20 12.27 -1.90 -11.27
CA ILE A 20 11.49 -3.14 -11.07
C ILE A 20 10.43 -3.39 -12.14
N LEU A 21 10.51 -2.69 -13.28
CA LEU A 21 9.59 -2.92 -14.40
C LEU A 21 9.66 -4.36 -14.94
N ASP A 22 10.80 -5.04 -14.76
CA ASP A 22 11.02 -6.41 -15.20
C ASP A 22 10.39 -7.48 -14.29
N GLY A 23 9.94 -7.10 -13.09
CA GLY A 23 9.42 -8.01 -12.06
C GLY A 23 10.44 -9.00 -11.48
N LYS A 24 11.74 -8.79 -11.69
CA LYS A 24 12.84 -9.70 -11.29
C LYS A 24 13.90 -9.00 -10.43
N SER A 25 14.11 -7.72 -10.67
CA SER A 25 15.12 -6.91 -9.98
C SER A 25 14.64 -6.47 -8.59
N LYS A 26 15.60 -6.16 -7.70
CA LYS A 26 15.30 -5.56 -6.39
C LYS A 26 15.02 -4.06 -6.54
N PRO A 27 14.08 -3.49 -5.76
CA PRO A 27 13.79 -2.07 -5.82
C PRO A 27 14.99 -1.24 -5.39
N GLN A 28 15.24 -0.17 -6.14
CA GLN A 28 16.27 0.83 -5.85
C GLN A 28 15.63 2.07 -5.25
N PHE A 29 16.18 2.53 -4.13
CA PHE A 29 15.76 3.76 -3.46
C PHE A 29 16.89 4.79 -3.48
N PRO A 30 16.58 6.10 -3.44
CA PRO A 30 17.60 7.12 -3.27
C PRO A 30 18.41 6.91 -1.98
N ASP A 31 19.69 7.26 -2.00
CA ASP A 31 20.57 7.19 -0.81
C ASP A 31 20.00 7.97 0.38
N PHE A 32 19.42 9.13 0.10
CA PHE A 32 18.67 9.94 1.05
C PHE A 32 17.18 9.85 0.72
N TYR A 33 16.44 9.12 1.55
CA TYR A 33 15.00 8.92 1.39
C TYR A 33 14.24 9.15 2.70
N GLY A 34 14.56 10.28 3.35
CA GLY A 34 13.93 10.73 4.59
C GLY A 34 12.55 11.35 4.35
N VAL A 35 11.97 11.93 5.41
CA VAL A 35 10.62 12.50 5.36
C VAL A 35 10.49 13.55 4.24
N LYS A 36 11.41 14.51 4.17
CA LYS A 36 11.38 15.59 3.18
C LYS A 36 11.44 15.08 1.73
N GLU A 37 12.30 14.09 1.48
CA GLU A 37 12.47 13.49 0.16
C GLU A 37 11.22 12.69 -0.25
N ARG A 38 10.59 11.99 0.71
CA ARG A 38 9.32 11.30 0.51
C ARG A 38 8.17 12.25 0.25
N GLU A 39 8.01 13.33 1.02
CA GLU A 39 7.00 14.37 0.76
C GLU A 39 7.11 14.91 -0.67
N SER A 40 8.34 15.21 -1.10
CA SER A 40 8.62 15.71 -2.44
C SER A 40 8.26 14.68 -3.51
N PHE A 41 8.57 13.41 -3.29
CA PHE A 41 8.23 12.31 -4.20
C PHE A 41 6.71 12.07 -4.27
N TYR A 42 6.02 11.99 -3.14
CA TYR A 42 4.57 11.75 -3.06
C TYR A 42 3.79 12.88 -3.73
N ARG A 43 4.21 14.12 -3.52
CA ARG A 43 3.65 15.28 -4.25
C ARG A 43 3.92 15.18 -5.75
N ALA A 44 5.11 14.75 -6.16
CA ALA A 44 5.48 14.66 -7.57
C ALA A 44 4.71 13.58 -8.36
N VAL A 45 4.32 12.47 -7.72
CA VAL A 45 3.51 11.41 -8.37
C VAL A 45 2.00 11.71 -8.33
N SER A 46 1.60 12.72 -7.57
CA SER A 46 0.19 13.04 -7.38
C SER A 46 -0.46 13.68 -8.61
N PHE A 47 -1.78 13.54 -8.73
CA PHE A 47 -2.53 14.19 -9.81
C PHE A 47 -2.66 15.71 -9.61
N LYS A 48 -2.87 16.15 -8.36
CA LYS A 48 -3.16 17.57 -8.02
C LYS A 48 -2.45 18.06 -6.75
N GLY A 49 -1.26 17.53 -6.46
CA GLY A 49 -0.39 17.99 -5.38
C GLY A 49 -0.60 17.29 -4.04
N CYS A 50 -1.68 16.52 -3.86
CA CYS A 50 -1.90 15.68 -2.68
C CYS A 50 -1.55 14.22 -3.01
N GLY A 51 -0.40 13.75 -2.54
CA GLY A 51 0.07 12.39 -2.80
C GLY A 51 -0.81 11.34 -2.12
N GLY A 52 -1.29 10.38 -2.90
CA GLY A 52 -2.14 9.29 -2.42
C GLY A 52 -3.64 9.57 -2.55
N ALA A 53 -4.02 10.75 -3.05
CA ALA A 53 -5.42 11.16 -3.16
C ALA A 53 -6.12 10.65 -4.44
N SER A 54 -5.48 9.77 -5.21
CA SER A 54 -6.00 9.29 -6.49
C SER A 54 -5.77 7.79 -6.68
N GLY A 55 -6.55 7.19 -7.59
CA GLY A 55 -6.51 5.75 -7.80
C GLY A 55 -5.15 5.22 -8.28
N HIS A 56 -4.32 6.05 -8.91
CA HIS A 56 -2.99 5.64 -9.39
C HIS A 56 -1.92 5.73 -8.29
N ASP A 57 -1.93 6.77 -7.47
CA ASP A 57 -0.86 7.07 -6.52
C ASP A 57 -1.08 6.51 -5.12
N ALA A 58 -2.33 6.34 -4.66
CA ALA A 58 -2.61 5.71 -3.36
C ALA A 58 -1.99 4.30 -3.26
N PRO A 59 -2.29 3.36 -4.20
CA PRO A 59 -1.62 2.06 -4.21
C PRO A 59 -0.12 2.14 -4.55
N MET A 60 0.34 3.16 -5.29
CA MET A 60 1.76 3.31 -5.62
C MET A 60 2.59 3.67 -4.39
N ILE A 61 2.15 4.63 -3.58
CA ILE A 61 2.81 5.04 -2.34
C ILE A 61 2.75 3.90 -1.32
N ALA A 62 1.60 3.22 -1.22
CA ALA A 62 1.48 2.03 -0.39
C ALA A 62 2.47 0.92 -0.81
N TYR A 63 2.65 0.72 -2.12
CA TYR A 63 3.57 -0.28 -2.65
C TYR A 63 5.03 0.12 -2.42
N ASP A 64 5.35 1.40 -2.60
CA ASP A 64 6.67 1.97 -2.29
C ASP A 64 7.06 1.75 -0.82
N ALA A 65 6.10 2.00 0.09
CA ALA A 65 6.28 1.75 1.51
C ALA A 65 6.51 0.26 1.81
N LEU A 66 5.71 -0.64 1.22
CA LEU A 66 5.86 -2.08 1.41
C LEU A 66 7.23 -2.58 0.94
N LEU A 67 7.68 -2.15 -0.24
CA LEU A 67 8.99 -2.49 -0.80
C LEU A 67 10.14 -1.99 0.07
N ARG A 68 10.01 -0.78 0.64
CA ARG A 68 11.04 -0.19 1.50
C ARG A 68 11.08 -0.81 2.89
N ALA A 69 9.92 -1.20 3.42
CA ALA A 69 9.78 -1.64 4.80
C ALA A 69 10.20 -3.10 5.03
N GLY A 70 10.00 -3.98 4.03
CA GLY A 70 10.15 -5.41 4.25
C GLY A 70 9.24 -5.89 5.38
N ASP A 71 9.79 -6.61 6.37
CA ASP A 71 9.06 -7.11 7.54
C ASP A 71 9.05 -6.15 8.73
N SER A 72 9.39 -4.86 8.54
CA SER A 72 9.35 -3.84 9.58
C SER A 72 8.04 -3.04 9.54
N TRP A 73 7.15 -3.29 10.50
CA TRP A 73 5.92 -2.49 10.69
C TRP A 73 6.21 -1.00 10.89
N VAL A 74 7.30 -0.67 11.59
CA VAL A 74 7.70 0.72 11.86
C VAL A 74 8.14 1.42 10.58
N GLU A 75 8.95 0.76 9.74
CA GLU A 75 9.34 1.35 8.45
C GLU A 75 8.14 1.49 7.51
N LEU A 76 7.21 0.52 7.52
CA LEU A 76 5.98 0.63 6.76
C LEU A 76 5.17 1.85 7.19
N ALA A 77 5.03 2.07 8.49
CA ALA A 77 4.30 3.22 9.03
C ALA A 77 4.98 4.55 8.68
N ASN A 78 6.30 4.63 8.82
CA ASN A 78 7.09 5.82 8.49
C ASN A 78 7.01 6.20 7.00
N HIS A 79 6.77 5.23 6.11
CA HIS A 79 6.73 5.46 4.67
C HIS A 79 5.30 5.57 4.12
N GLY A 80 4.37 4.77 4.62
CA GLY A 80 3.01 4.67 4.10
C GLY A 80 1.95 5.36 4.94
N PHE A 81 2.19 5.64 6.23
CA PHE A 81 1.14 6.15 7.14
C PHE A 81 1.40 7.59 7.56
N PHE A 82 2.66 7.94 7.74
CA PHE A 82 3.07 9.23 8.27
C PHE A 82 3.70 10.08 7.16
N HIS A 83 2.85 10.75 6.39
CA HIS A 83 3.24 11.73 5.38
C HIS A 83 2.15 12.81 5.21
N GLY A 84 2.47 13.93 4.59
CA GLY A 84 1.59 15.11 4.43
C GLY A 84 0.58 15.03 3.28
N GLY A 85 0.35 13.83 2.75
CA GLY A 85 -0.60 13.57 1.66
C GLY A 85 -1.92 13.01 2.20
N ASP A 86 -2.60 12.22 1.37
CA ASP A 86 -3.78 11.43 1.76
C ASP A 86 -3.32 10.14 2.46
N SER A 87 -2.88 10.30 3.70
CA SER A 87 -2.04 9.31 4.39
C SER A 87 -2.82 8.16 5.02
N ASP A 88 -4.09 8.34 5.37
CA ASP A 88 -4.96 7.26 5.83
C ASP A 88 -5.34 6.32 4.68
N SER A 89 -5.56 6.85 3.48
CA SER A 89 -5.82 6.05 2.27
C SER A 89 -4.63 5.21 1.83
N THR A 90 -3.42 5.75 1.87
CA THR A 90 -2.19 4.96 1.61
C THR A 90 -1.92 3.96 2.72
N ALA A 91 -2.16 4.35 3.99
CA ALA A 91 -1.96 3.47 5.14
C ALA A 91 -2.85 2.23 5.09
N VAL A 92 -4.14 2.39 4.78
CA VAL A 92 -5.07 1.24 4.77
C VAL A 92 -4.68 0.21 3.72
N ILE A 93 -4.22 0.66 2.54
CA ILE A 93 -3.76 -0.23 1.47
C ILE A 93 -2.46 -0.93 1.87
N ALA A 94 -1.47 -0.16 2.35
CA ALA A 94 -0.15 -0.68 2.72
C ALA A 94 -0.24 -1.69 3.88
N ALA A 95 -1.01 -1.36 4.93
CA ALA A 95 -1.21 -2.22 6.08
C ALA A 95 -1.99 -3.49 5.73
N ALA A 96 -2.97 -3.42 4.82
CA ALA A 96 -3.69 -4.61 4.35
C ALA A 96 -2.75 -5.60 3.65
N TRP A 97 -1.89 -5.11 2.75
CA TRP A 97 -0.91 -5.96 2.06
C TRP A 97 0.15 -6.52 3.00
N TRP A 98 0.70 -5.66 3.87
CA TRP A 98 1.72 -6.07 4.83
C TRP A 98 1.18 -7.09 5.83
N GLY A 99 -0.03 -6.88 6.37
CA GLY A 99 -0.69 -7.81 7.28
C GLY A 99 -0.99 -9.17 6.63
N ALA A 100 -1.29 -9.21 5.33
CA ALA A 100 -1.46 -10.46 4.60
C ALA A 100 -0.14 -11.26 4.46
N LEU A 101 1.01 -10.58 4.41
CA LEU A 101 2.33 -11.20 4.27
C LEU A 101 2.95 -11.59 5.63
N PHE A 102 2.78 -10.76 6.65
CA PHE A 102 3.52 -10.86 7.91
C PHE A 102 2.63 -11.05 9.15
N GLY A 103 1.31 -10.99 9.00
CA GLY A 103 0.37 -11.08 10.11
C GLY A 103 0.53 -9.91 11.09
N PHE A 104 0.63 -10.22 12.38
CA PHE A 104 0.84 -9.24 13.46
C PHE A 104 2.30 -9.20 13.97
N ARG A 105 3.25 -9.79 13.25
CA ARG A 105 4.65 -9.92 13.71
C ARG A 105 5.28 -8.55 13.93
N GLY A 106 5.66 -8.21 15.16
CA GLY A 106 6.30 -6.91 15.45
C GLY A 106 5.35 -5.71 15.37
N VAL A 107 4.04 -5.93 15.25
CA VAL A 107 3.03 -4.89 15.41
C VAL A 107 2.75 -4.72 16.90
N PRO A 108 3.00 -3.54 17.51
CA PRO A 108 2.71 -3.34 18.92
C PRO A 108 1.20 -3.53 19.19
N GLU A 109 0.86 -4.31 20.21
CA GLU A 109 -0.54 -4.65 20.51
C GLU A 109 -1.39 -3.39 20.75
N ILE A 110 -0.79 -2.34 21.34
CA ILE A 110 -1.44 -1.05 21.56
C ILE A 110 -1.98 -0.41 20.27
N ASN A 111 -1.41 -0.72 19.10
CA ASN A 111 -1.85 -0.17 17.81
C ASN A 111 -3.22 -0.72 17.38
N TYR A 112 -3.65 -1.88 17.87
CA TYR A 112 -4.87 -2.53 17.36
C TYR A 112 -5.78 -3.14 18.43
N GLN A 113 -5.32 -3.34 19.68
CA GLN A 113 -6.10 -4.04 20.71
C GLN A 113 -7.47 -3.41 21.02
N ARG A 114 -7.57 -2.07 20.91
CA ARG A 114 -8.79 -1.28 21.17
C ARG A 114 -9.25 -0.52 19.92
N LEU A 115 -8.88 -1.01 18.73
CA LEU A 115 -9.28 -0.41 17.47
C LEU A 115 -10.81 -0.43 17.32
N GLU A 116 -11.37 0.66 16.80
CA GLU A 116 -12.79 0.71 16.44
C GLU A 116 -13.12 -0.45 15.48
N TYR A 117 -14.26 -1.12 15.68
CA TYR A 117 -14.68 -2.27 14.90
C TYR A 117 -13.75 -3.50 14.91
N ARG A 118 -12.74 -3.58 15.79
CA ARG A 118 -11.79 -4.72 15.84
C ARG A 118 -12.46 -6.09 15.78
N ASP A 119 -13.50 -6.30 16.59
CA ASP A 119 -14.25 -7.56 16.63
C ASP A 119 -14.95 -7.86 15.29
N ARG A 120 -15.61 -6.84 14.71
CA ARG A 120 -16.25 -6.94 13.40
C ARG A 120 -15.24 -7.27 12.30
N LEU A 121 -14.10 -6.59 12.27
CA LEU A 121 -13.01 -6.81 11.30
C LEU A 121 -12.43 -8.22 11.41
N SER A 122 -12.15 -8.68 12.63
CA SER A 122 -11.58 -10.01 12.88
C SER A 122 -12.54 -11.12 12.42
N LYS A 123 -13.83 -11.01 12.78
CA LYS A 123 -14.88 -11.94 12.34
C LYS A 123 -15.06 -11.95 10.82
N LEU A 124 -14.95 -10.79 10.17
CA LEU A 124 -15.01 -10.71 8.71
C LEU A 124 -13.78 -11.36 8.05
N GLY A 125 -12.58 -11.13 8.58
CA GLY A 125 -11.36 -11.78 8.11
C GLY A 125 -11.45 -13.31 8.17
N GLU A 126 -11.93 -13.87 9.28
CA GLU A 126 -12.17 -15.31 9.41
C GLU A 126 -13.18 -15.85 8.40
N ARG A 127 -14.28 -15.12 8.16
CA ARG A 127 -15.30 -15.49 7.18
C ARG A 127 -14.74 -15.48 5.76
N LEU A 128 -14.01 -14.44 5.38
CA LEU A 128 -13.34 -14.35 4.08
C LEU A 128 -12.32 -15.47 3.88
N TYR A 129 -11.52 -15.78 4.92
CA TYR A 129 -10.57 -16.88 4.88
C TYR A 129 -11.26 -18.24 4.63
N LYS A 130 -12.40 -18.50 5.29
CA LYS A 130 -13.23 -19.69 5.07
C LYS A 130 -13.83 -19.77 3.65
N LEU A 131 -13.93 -18.65 2.93
CA LEU A 131 -14.43 -18.61 1.55
C LEU A 131 -13.34 -18.84 0.50
N ARG A 132 -12.05 -18.59 0.79
CA ARG A 132 -10.96 -18.53 -0.23
C ARG A 132 -10.84 -19.76 -1.13
N GLY A 133 -11.21 -20.94 -0.63
CA GLY A 133 -11.08 -22.22 -1.34
C GLY A 133 -12.40 -22.79 -1.85
N LYS A 134 -13.51 -22.05 -1.71
CA LYS A 134 -14.79 -22.47 -2.26
C LYS A 134 -14.83 -22.12 -3.73
N HIS A 135 -15.27 -23.05 -4.58
CA HIS A 135 -15.59 -22.72 -5.96
C HIS A 135 -16.60 -21.56 -5.98
N LEU A 136 -16.36 -20.59 -6.86
CA LEU A 136 -17.39 -19.64 -7.31
C LEU A 136 -18.44 -20.46 -8.07
N GLY A 137 -19.28 -21.17 -7.32
CA GLY A 137 -20.24 -22.12 -7.86
C GLY A 137 -21.45 -21.38 -8.43
N SER A 138 -21.66 -21.55 -9.74
CA SER A 138 -22.97 -21.60 -10.40
C SER A 138 -24.04 -20.72 -9.74
N LEU A 139 -23.98 -19.42 -10.02
CA LEU A 139 -25.21 -18.64 -10.00
C LEU A 139 -26.09 -19.26 -11.10
N LYS A 140 -27.04 -20.10 -10.70
CA LYS A 140 -28.13 -20.50 -11.58
C LYS A 140 -28.82 -19.21 -11.99
N GLU A 141 -28.86 -18.98 -13.30
CA GLU A 141 -29.78 -18.03 -13.95
C GLU A 141 -31.22 -18.29 -13.51
#